data_AF-A0A7Y0KTG3-F1
#
_entry.id   AF-A0A7Y0KTG3-F1
#
_cell.length_a   1.000
_cell.length_b   1.000
_cell.length_c   1.000
_cell.angle_alpha   90.00
_cell.angle_beta   90.00
_cell.angle_gamma   90.00
#
_symmetry.space_group_name_H-M   'P 1'
#
loop_
_entity.id
_entity.type
_entity.pdbx_description
1 polymer ?
#
loop_
_entity_poly.entity_id
_entity_poly.type
_entity_poly.pdbx_seq_one_letter_code
_entity_poly.pdbx_strand_id
1 'polypeptide(L)'
;MPVLIIGWGVYDKLTEKEKKEFALVANYETSYFYECYEYEYAKGNKNYEWSDRCFKSQEELLEFFGYEMIEDLDADAVYAKRLETYVEEDLKKWMQLSENRNQVKVIGTQ
;
A
#
# COMPACT_ATOMS: atom_id res chain seq x y z
N MET A 1 0.16 -7.43 -16.71
CA MET A 1 0.40 -8.53 -15.75
C MET A 1 0.03 -8.00 -14.38
N PRO A 2 -0.97 -8.58 -13.72
CA PRO A 2 -1.46 -8.09 -12.43
C PRO A 2 -0.38 -8.16 -11.35
N VAL A 3 -0.39 -7.17 -10.47
CA VAL A 3 0.50 -7.13 -9.30
C VAL A 3 -0.38 -7.10 -8.06
N LEU A 4 -0.16 -8.06 -7.17
CA LEU A 4 -0.75 -8.10 -5.84
C LEU A 4 0.08 -7.21 -4.93
N ILE A 5 -0.60 -6.30 -4.24
CA ILE A 5 -0.07 -5.38 -3.26
C ILE A 5 -0.68 -5.74 -1.91
N ILE A 6 0.17 -5.93 -0.90
CA ILE A 6 -0.27 -6.19 0.49
C ILE A 6 0.44 -5.24 1.46
N GLY A 7 -0.27 -4.86 2.52
CA GLY A 7 0.29 -4.08 3.63
C GLY A 7 1.00 -4.97 4.65
N TRP A 8 1.76 -4.34 5.55
CA TRP A 8 2.52 -5.00 6.61
C TRP A 8 1.66 -5.94 7.46
N GLY A 9 0.45 -5.54 7.85
CA GLY A 9 -0.43 -6.35 8.70
C GLY A 9 -0.85 -7.68 8.06
N VAL A 10 -0.92 -7.74 6.73
CA VAL A 10 -1.14 -9.00 5.99
C VAL A 10 0.16 -9.75 5.81
N TYR A 11 1.24 -9.04 5.47
CA TYR A 11 2.55 -9.63 5.24
C TYR A 11 3.10 -10.35 6.49
N ASP A 12 2.94 -9.79 7.68
CA ASP A 12 3.45 -10.36 8.92
C ASP A 12 2.86 -11.76 9.22
N LYS A 13 1.59 -11.96 8.84
CA LYS A 13 0.84 -13.21 9.01
C LYS A 13 1.23 -14.32 8.02
N LEU A 14 2.08 -14.01 7.04
CA LEU A 14 2.51 -14.98 6.03
C LEU A 14 3.57 -15.95 6.56
N THR A 15 3.59 -17.14 5.99
CA THR A 15 4.70 -18.08 6.21
C THR A 15 5.99 -17.57 5.56
N GLU A 16 7.14 -17.99 6.07
CA GLU A 16 8.46 -17.64 5.50
C GLU A 16 8.60 -18.02 4.02
N LYS A 17 7.90 -19.06 3.57
CA LYS A 17 7.87 -19.45 2.15
C LYS A 17 7.10 -18.42 1.32
N GLU A 18 5.94 -17.99 1.79
CA GLU A 18 5.11 -17.00 1.10
C GLU A 18 5.77 -15.62 1.10
N LYS A 19 6.38 -15.20 2.22
CA LYS A 19 7.10 -13.92 2.34
C LYS A 19 8.17 -13.74 1.24
N LYS A 20 8.88 -14.80 0.87
CA LYS A 20 9.92 -14.79 -0.19
C LYS A 20 9.38 -14.49 -1.59
N GLU A 21 8.07 -14.63 -1.81
CA GLU A 21 7.43 -14.34 -3.09
C GLU A 21 7.09 -12.85 -3.25
N PHE A 22 7.23 -12.07 -2.17
CA PHE A 22 6.96 -10.65 -2.15
C PHE A 22 8.25 -9.83 -2.05
N ALA A 23 8.26 -8.68 -2.71
CA ALA A 23 9.30 -7.66 -2.57
C ALA A 23 8.75 -6.47 -1.79
N LEU A 24 9.56 -5.91 -0.89
CA LEU A 24 9.27 -4.61 -0.28
C LEU A 24 9.31 -3.53 -1.38
N VAL A 25 8.27 -2.71 -1.48
CA VAL A 25 8.15 -1.67 -2.52
C VAL A 25 8.25 -0.27 -1.95
N ALA A 26 7.60 -0.02 -0.81
CA ALA A 26 7.57 1.29 -0.18
C ALA A 26 7.38 1.16 1.33
N ASN A 27 7.96 2.13 2.05
CA ASN A 27 7.66 2.40 3.44
C ASN A 27 7.06 3.80 3.52
N TYR A 28 5.98 3.96 4.27
CA TYR A 28 5.27 5.19 4.45
C TYR A 28 5.47 5.65 5.89
N GLU A 29 6.20 6.75 6.02
CA GLU A 29 6.39 7.43 7.30
C GLU A 29 5.69 8.78 7.22
N THR A 30 4.98 9.14 8.28
CA THR A 30 4.30 10.44 8.39
C THR A 30 5.24 11.62 8.07
N SER A 31 6.50 11.55 8.49
CA SER A 31 7.56 12.54 8.21
C SER A 31 7.74 12.82 6.72
N TYR A 32 7.75 11.77 5.89
CA TYR A 32 7.91 11.87 4.44
C TYR A 32 6.79 12.72 3.80
N PHE A 33 5.55 12.57 4.26
CA PHE A 33 4.42 13.35 3.74
C PHE A 33 4.57 14.84 4.06
N TYR A 34 4.95 15.16 5.30
CA TYR A 34 5.19 16.54 5.71
C TYR A 34 6.33 17.19 4.90
N GLU A 35 7.43 16.47 4.70
CA GLU A 35 8.54 16.95 3.88
C GLU A 35 8.11 17.21 2.43
N CYS A 36 7.33 16.31 1.81
CA CYS A 36 6.79 16.52 0.46
C CYS A 36 5.89 17.75 0.39
N TYR A 37 4.98 17.91 1.35
CA TYR A 37 4.06 19.05 1.39
C TYR A 37 4.82 20.37 1.56
N GLU A 38 5.74 20.47 2.52
CA GLU A 38 6.52 21.69 2.75
C GLU A 38 7.36 22.07 1.53
N TYR A 39 7.97 21.09 0.87
CA TYR A 39 8.77 21.29 -0.33
C TYR A 39 7.94 21.85 -1.50
N GLU A 40 6.77 21.28 -1.75
CA GLU A 40 5.87 21.73 -2.83
C GLU A 40 5.24 23.09 -2.50
N TYR A 41 4.90 23.32 -1.23
CA TYR A 41 4.43 24.61 -0.74
C TYR A 41 5.49 25.70 -0.95
N ALA A 42 6.76 25.42 -0.66
CA ALA A 42 7.87 26.35 -0.87
C ALA A 42 8.09 26.70 -2.35
N LYS A 43 7.69 25.83 -3.27
CA LYS A 43 7.66 26.10 -4.73
C LYS A 43 6.43 26.90 -5.17
N GLY A 44 5.54 27.24 -4.26
CA GLY A 44 4.28 27.94 -4.55
C GLY A 44 3.15 27.00 -5.01
N ASN A 45 3.33 25.68 -4.96
CA ASN A 45 2.28 24.73 -5.25
C ASN A 45 1.42 24.50 -3.99
N LYS A 46 0.36 25.29 -3.85
CA LYS A 46 -0.55 25.23 -2.69
C LYS A 46 -1.60 24.12 -2.79
N ASN A 47 -1.72 23.49 -3.96
CA ASN A 47 -2.71 22.45 -4.25
C ASN A 47 -2.00 21.12 -4.53
N TYR A 48 -0.95 20.83 -3.75
CA TYR A 48 -0.21 19.60 -3.93
C TYR A 48 -1.12 18.39 -3.66
N GLU A 49 -1.27 17.55 -4.68
CA GLU A 49 -1.90 16.23 -4.57
C GLU A 49 -0.79 15.17 -4.57
N TRP A 50 -0.70 14.40 -3.47
CA TRP A 50 0.26 13.32 -3.36
C TRP A 50 -0.23 12.08 -4.11
N SER A 51 0.67 11.43 -4.84
CA SER A 51 0.46 10.13 -5.47
C SER A 51 1.79 9.40 -5.66
N ASP A 52 1.74 8.09 -5.84
CA ASP A 52 2.89 7.28 -6.16
C ASP A 52 2.56 6.10 -7.10
N ARG A 53 3.42 5.09 -7.13
CA ARG A 53 3.26 3.91 -8.02
C ARG A 53 2.19 2.95 -7.54
N CYS A 54 1.86 2.97 -6.25
CA CYS A 54 0.93 2.06 -5.59
C CYS A 54 -0.45 2.71 -5.40
N PHE A 55 -0.48 4.02 -5.16
CA PHE A 55 -1.66 4.79 -4.76
C PHE A 55 -1.79 6.09 -5.57
N LYS A 56 -3.02 6.37 -6.00
CA LYS A 56 -3.37 7.55 -6.80
C LYS A 56 -3.58 8.79 -5.95
N SER A 57 -3.87 8.62 -4.67
CA SER A 57 -4.06 9.71 -3.71
C SER A 57 -3.64 9.26 -2.31
N GLN A 58 -3.44 10.23 -1.43
CA GLN A 58 -3.23 9.97 0.00
C GLN A 58 -4.46 9.28 0.61
N GLU A 59 -5.67 9.64 0.17
CA GLU A 59 -6.92 9.02 0.62
C GLU A 59 -6.94 7.52 0.30
N GLU A 60 -6.54 7.12 -0.92
CA GLU A 60 -6.47 5.71 -1.30
C GLU A 60 -5.46 4.92 -0.46
N LEU A 61 -4.34 5.54 -0.08
CA LEU A 61 -3.36 4.96 0.84
C LEU A 61 -3.96 4.75 2.24
N LEU A 62 -4.61 5.78 2.79
CA LEU A 62 -5.23 5.72 4.11
C LEU A 62 -6.36 4.69 4.16
N GLU A 63 -7.24 4.65 3.15
CA GLU A 63 -8.27 3.62 2.99
C GLU A 63 -7.66 2.21 2.93
N PHE A 64 -6.53 2.06 2.23
CA PHE A 64 -5.83 0.77 2.14
C PHE A 64 -5.33 0.30 3.51
N PHE A 65 -4.81 1.18 4.36
CA PHE A 65 -4.39 0.81 5.71
C PHE A 65 -5.53 0.81 6.73
N GLY A 66 -6.68 1.40 6.40
CA GLY A 66 -7.82 1.56 7.29
C GLY A 66 -7.63 2.68 8.31
N TYR A 67 -6.91 3.73 7.93
CA TYR A 67 -6.61 4.88 8.77
C TYR A 67 -7.43 6.10 8.34
N GLU A 68 -7.66 6.99 9.29
CA GLU A 68 -8.34 8.27 9.04
C GLU A 68 -7.35 9.40 8.85
N MET A 69 -6.17 9.31 9.48
CA MET A 69 -5.16 10.37 9.46
C MET A 69 -3.79 9.85 9.07
N ILE A 70 -2.95 10.72 8.49
CA ILE A 70 -1.59 10.34 8.06
C ILE A 70 -0.68 10.00 9.23
N GLU A 71 -0.95 10.57 10.40
CA GLU A 71 -0.20 10.32 11.64
C GLU A 71 -0.33 8.87 12.12
N ASP A 72 -1.37 8.17 11.67
CA ASP A 72 -1.56 6.75 11.96
C ASP A 72 -0.63 5.86 11.10
N LEU A 73 0.05 6.42 10.08
CA LEU A 73 1.10 5.74 9.33
C LEU A 73 2.39 5.69 10.17
N ASP A 74 2.58 4.58 10.87
CA ASP A 74 3.75 4.30 11.72
C ASP A 74 4.75 3.39 11.01
N ALA A 75 5.46 3.94 10.02
CA ALA A 75 6.41 3.21 9.17
C ALA A 75 5.79 2.00 8.44
N ASP A 76 4.54 2.16 8.01
CA ASP A 76 3.81 1.11 7.31
C ASP A 76 4.48 0.75 5.98
N ALA A 77 4.57 -0.55 5.75
CA ALA A 77 5.26 -1.09 4.58
C ALA A 77 4.26 -1.73 3.61
N VAL A 78 4.56 -1.56 2.33
CA VAL A 78 3.83 -2.21 1.24
C VAL A 78 4.73 -3.16 0.47
N TYR A 79 4.22 -4.35 0.25
CA TYR A 79 4.89 -5.44 -0.43
C TYR A 79 4.15 -5.82 -1.71
N ALA A 80 4.89 -6.24 -2.72
CA ALA A 80 4.33 -6.60 -4.02
C ALA A 80 4.78 -7.97 -4.51
N LYS A 81 3.85 -8.68 -5.15
CA LYS A 81 4.09 -9.93 -5.86
C LYS A 81 3.46 -9.85 -7.25
N ARG A 82 4.19 -10.30 -8.28
CA ARG A 82 3.61 -10.46 -9.62
C ARG A 82 2.73 -11.70 -9.66
N LEU A 83 1.53 -11.57 -10.22
CA LEU A 83 0.64 -12.70 -10.45
C LEU A 83 0.78 -13.15 -11.91
N GLU A 84 1.17 -14.41 -12.11
CA GLU A 84 1.19 -15.03 -13.45
C GLU A 84 -0.23 -15.25 -13.98
N THR A 85 -1.14 -15.68 -13.09
CA THR A 85 -2.57 -15.84 -13.33
C THR A 85 -3.34 -15.16 -12.20
N TYR A 86 -4.29 -14.28 -12.54
CA TYR A 86 -5.21 -13.72 -11.55
C TYR A 86 -6.37 -14.71 -11.34
N VAL A 87 -6.44 -15.31 -10.16
CA VAL A 87 -7.57 -16.16 -9.74
C VAL A 87 -8.22 -15.48 -8.55
N GLU A 88 -9.52 -15.18 -8.65
CA GLU A 88 -10.28 -14.48 -7.61
C GLU A 88 -10.29 -15.25 -6.27
N GLU A 89 -10.16 -16.57 -6.33
CA GLU A 89 -10.03 -17.44 -5.15
C GLU A 89 -8.74 -17.20 -4.37
N ASP A 90 -7.64 -16.89 -5.05
CA ASP A 90 -6.38 -16.52 -4.40
C ASP A 90 -6.53 -15.18 -3.67
N LEU A 91 -7.25 -14.22 -4.27
CA LEU A 91 -7.53 -12.93 -3.63
C LEU A 91 -8.30 -13.12 -2.31
N LYS A 92 -9.30 -14.01 -2.30
CA LYS A 92 -10.07 -14.33 -1.09
C LYS A 92 -9.18 -14.88 0.02
N LYS A 93 -8.16 -15.69 -0.30
CA LYS A 93 -7.18 -16.16 0.69
C LYS A 93 -6.43 -14.99 1.33
N TRP A 94 -5.94 -14.04 0.54
CA TRP A 94 -5.22 -12.88 1.07
C TRP A 94 -6.15 -11.95 1.88
N MET A 95 -7.38 -11.74 1.42
CA MET A 95 -8.37 -10.93 2.13
C MET A 95 -8.77 -11.54 3.48
N GLN A 96 -8.72 -12.86 3.64
CA GLN A 96 -8.98 -13.53 4.94
C GLN A 96 -7.87 -13.28 5.98
N LEU A 97 -6.65 -12.93 5.54
CA LEU A 97 -5.55 -12.60 6.45
C LEU A 97 -5.65 -11.17 6.98
N SER A 98 -6.39 -10.32 6.27
CA SER A 98 -6.70 -8.97 6.70
C SER A 98 -7.90 -8.97 7.66
N GLU A 99 -7.73 -8.36 8.83
CA GLU A 99 -8.78 -8.28 9.85
C GLU A 99 -10.00 -7.49 9.37
N ASN A 100 -9.75 -6.40 8.63
CA ASN A 100 -10.80 -5.52 8.11
C ASN A 100 -11.01 -5.68 6.59
N ARG A 101 -10.41 -6.72 6.00
CA ARG A 101 -10.32 -6.92 4.53
C ARG A 101 -9.65 -5.77 3.77
N ASN A 102 -8.96 -4.88 4.49
CA ASN A 102 -8.10 -3.84 3.95
C ASN A 102 -6.68 -4.40 3.69
N GLN A 103 -5.74 -3.57 3.27
CA GLN A 103 -4.33 -3.94 3.04
C GLN A 103 -4.10 -5.03 1.98
N VAL A 104 -5.06 -5.25 1.08
CA VAL A 104 -4.92 -6.14 -0.08
C VAL A 104 -5.48 -5.43 -1.30
N LYS A 105 -4.68 -5.28 -2.35
CA LYS A 105 -5.05 -4.61 -3.59
C LYS A 105 -4.40 -5.29 -4.78
N VAL A 106 -5.03 -5.27 -5.94
CA VAL A 106 -4.41 -5.69 -7.20
C VAL A 106 -4.39 -4.51 -8.16
N ILE A 107 -3.25 -4.29 -8.80
CA ILE A 107 -3.05 -3.25 -9.82
C ILE A 107 -2.70 -3.90 -11.16
N GLY A 108 -3.02 -3.21 -12.27
CA GLY A 108 -2.69 -3.67 -13.62
C GLY A 108 -3.60 -4.78 -14.16
N THR A 109 -4.79 -4.94 -13.59
CA THR A 109 -5.92 -5.68 -14.18
C THR A 109 -6.71 -4.72 -15.09
N GLN A 110 -6.91 -5.11 -16.36
CA GLN A 110 -7.81 -4.42 -17.30
C GLN A 110 -9.23 -4.98 -17.17
#